data_AF-A0A1B6FAH5-F1
#
_entry.id   AF-A0A1B6FAH5-F1
#
_cell.length_a   1.000
_cell.length_b   1.000
_cell.length_c   1.000
_cell.angle_alpha   90.00
_cell.angle_beta   90.00
_cell.angle_gamma   90.00
#
_symmetry.space_group_name_H-M   'P 1'
#
loop_
_entity.id
_entity.type
_entity.pdbx_description
1 polymer ?
#
loop_
_entity_poly.entity_id
_entity_poly.type
_entity_poly.pdbx_seq_one_letter_code
_entity_poly.pdbx_strand_id
1 'polypeptide(L)'
;DYELGKDGFMSLLTPLVMAVMMVVAGTLADWLRNTEVLTTTQVRKVFSCGSFISQAILIVLVGHIHSANFALLCLVMATGLGAFAWTAFSVNHLDIAPQYASVLMGLSNTFAWIQGYLSPHLIFYFYSEGI
;
A
#
# COMPACT_ATOMS: atom_id res chain seq x y z
N ASP A 1 -9.55 8.14 -30.11
CA ASP A 1 -8.84 6.89 -30.40
C ASP A 1 -8.17 6.35 -29.15
N TYR A 2 -8.33 5.06 -28.92
CA TYR A 2 -7.97 4.36 -27.69
C TYR A 2 -6.45 4.27 -27.48
N GLU A 3 -5.89 5.12 -26.61
CA GLU A 3 -4.58 4.87 -25.95
C GLU A 3 -4.68 3.77 -24.85
N LEU A 4 -5.73 2.95 -24.85
CA LEU A 4 -5.94 1.84 -23.89
C LEU A 4 -4.75 0.88 -23.78
N GLY A 5 -3.98 0.70 -24.86
CA GLY A 5 -2.81 -0.17 -24.83
C GLY A 5 -1.69 0.37 -23.94
N LYS A 6 -1.47 1.69 -23.95
CA LYS A 6 -0.40 2.35 -23.18
C LYS A 6 -0.85 2.53 -21.72
N ASP A 7 -2.08 2.99 -21.52
CA ASP A 7 -2.65 3.19 -20.19
C ASP A 7 -2.96 1.87 -19.48
N GLY A 8 -3.34 0.83 -20.23
CA GLY A 8 -3.56 -0.52 -19.71
C GLY A 8 -2.25 -1.17 -19.24
N PHE A 9 -1.17 -1.04 -20.02
CA PHE A 9 0.15 -1.51 -19.60
C PHE A 9 0.64 -0.77 -18.35
N MET A 10 0.44 0.54 -18.28
CA MET A 10 0.79 1.35 -17.10
C MET A 10 -0.05 0.97 -15.87
N SER A 11 -1.33 0.64 -16.05
CA SER A 11 -2.22 0.21 -14.97
C SER A 11 -1.84 -1.16 -14.41
N LEU A 12 -1.29 -2.04 -15.25
CA LEU A 12 -0.75 -3.35 -14.84
C LEU A 12 0.63 -3.25 -14.19
N LEU A 13 1.42 -2.24 -14.54
CA LEU A 13 2.76 -2.04 -14.00
C LEU A 13 2.75 -1.85 -12.49
N THR A 14 1.82 -1.03 -11.98
CA THR A 14 1.69 -0.73 -10.54
C THR A 14 1.47 -1.98 -9.67
N PRO A 15 0.44 -2.83 -9.92
CA PRO A 15 0.25 -4.05 -9.13
C PRO A 15 1.35 -5.08 -9.37
N LEU A 16 1.99 -5.11 -10.54
CA LEU A 16 3.13 -6.00 -10.81
C LEU A 16 4.34 -5.60 -9.96
N VAL A 17 4.70 -4.31 -9.93
CA VAL A 17 5.79 -3.79 -9.09
C VAL A 17 5.47 -4.02 -7.62
N MET A 18 4.22 -3.80 -7.20
CA MET A 18 3.77 -4.12 -5.85
C MET A 18 3.99 -5.61 -5.52
N ALA A 19 3.64 -6.54 -6.40
CA ALA A 19 3.81 -7.98 -6.18
C ALA A 19 5.30 -8.36 -6.02
N VAL A 20 6.18 -7.82 -6.89
CA VAL A 20 7.63 -8.07 -6.80
C VAL A 20 8.19 -7.48 -5.50
N MET A 21 7.83 -6.25 -5.16
CA MET A 21 8.26 -5.60 -3.92
C MET A 21 7.74 -6.31 -2.68
N MET A 22 6.54 -6.91 -2.74
CA MET A 22 5.99 -7.68 -1.63
C MET A 22 6.84 -8.92 -1.31
N VAL A 23 7.33 -9.62 -2.34
CA VAL A 23 8.25 -10.77 -2.17
C VAL A 23 9.59 -10.30 -1.59
N VAL A 24 10.14 -9.20 -2.11
CA VAL A 24 11.39 -8.61 -1.59
C VAL A 24 11.22 -8.19 -0.13
N ALA A 25 10.11 -7.54 0.22
CA ALA A 25 9.81 -7.13 1.58
C ALA A 25 9.69 -8.32 2.54
N GLY A 26 9.08 -9.42 2.11
CA GLY A 26 8.99 -10.65 2.90
C GLY A 26 10.36 -11.27 3.16
N THR A 27 11.16 -11.44 2.11
CA THR A 27 12.53 -12.00 2.24
C THR A 27 13.44 -11.11 3.08
N LEU A 28 13.33 -9.79 2.98
CA LEU A 28 14.06 -8.84 3.81
C LEU A 28 13.63 -8.93 5.28
N ALA A 29 12.33 -9.04 5.55
CA ALA A 29 11.81 -9.21 6.90
C ALA A 29 12.28 -10.52 7.55
N ASP A 30 12.30 -11.62 6.78
CA ASP A 30 12.82 -12.90 7.23
C ASP A 30 14.34 -12.83 7.51
N TRP A 31 15.10 -12.12 6.66
CA TRP A 31 16.53 -11.92 6.88
C TRP A 31 16.84 -11.08 8.13
N LEU A 32 16.10 -9.99 8.35
CA LEU A 32 16.21 -9.14 9.55
C LEU A 32 15.86 -9.91 10.84
N ARG A 33 14.95 -10.88 10.74
CA ARG A 33 14.56 -11.74 11.85
C ARG A 33 15.61 -12.83 12.13
N ASN A 34 16.16 -13.45 11.09
CA ASN A 34 17.20 -14.50 11.21
C ASN A 34 18.53 -13.97 11.73
N THR A 35 18.81 -12.67 11.56
CA THR A 35 20.01 -12.03 12.07
C THR A 35 19.89 -11.59 13.54
N GLU A 36 18.73 -11.83 14.19
CA GLU A 36 18.41 -11.47 15.59
C GLU A 36 18.64 -9.99 15.96
N VAL A 37 18.82 -9.10 14.97
CA VAL A 37 19.11 -7.68 15.19
C VAL A 37 17.89 -6.95 15.77
N LEU A 38 16.68 -7.37 15.40
CA LEU A 38 15.42 -6.73 15.77
C LEU A 38 14.37 -7.78 16.14
N THR A 39 13.56 -7.49 17.17
CA THR A 39 12.41 -8.33 17.51
C THR A 39 11.33 -8.24 16.42
N THR A 40 10.51 -9.29 16.29
CA THR A 40 9.43 -9.38 15.29
C THR A 40 8.50 -8.17 15.31
N THR A 41 8.18 -7.66 16.50
CA THR A 41 7.32 -6.49 16.67
C THR A 41 8.02 -5.19 16.27
N GLN A 42 9.33 -5.05 16.48
CA GLN A 42 10.09 -3.88 16.07
C GLN A 42 10.27 -3.82 14.54
N VAL A 43 10.58 -4.95 13.88
CA VAL A 43 10.65 -5.01 12.41
C VAL A 43 9.32 -4.59 11.80
N ARG A 44 8.21 -5.12 12.32
CA ARG A 44 6.85 -4.75 11.86
C ARG A 44 6.56 -3.26 12.04
N LYS A 45 6.89 -2.68 13.20
CA LYS A 45 6.67 -1.25 13.47
C LYS A 45 7.47 -0.37 12.51
N VAL A 46 8.75 -0.67 12.33
CA VAL A 46 9.62 0.10 11.42
C VAL A 46 9.15 -0.04 9.98
N PHE A 47 8.78 -1.25 9.54
CA PHE A 47 8.29 -1.49 8.19
C PHE A 47 6.96 -0.79 7.95
N SER A 48 5.96 -0.95 8.82
CA SER A 48 4.67 -0.28 8.65
C SER A 48 4.77 1.24 8.72
N CYS A 49 5.43 1.78 9.76
CA CYS A 49 5.56 3.24 9.92
C CYS A 49 6.43 3.87 8.82
N GLY A 50 7.57 3.25 8.49
CA GLY A 50 8.45 3.74 7.43
C GLY A 50 7.78 3.73 6.07
N SER A 51 6.97 2.70 5.79
CA SER A 51 6.20 2.61 4.55
C SER A 51 5.13 3.68 4.45
N PHE A 52 4.33 3.90 5.52
CA PHE A 52 3.30 4.94 5.49
C PHE A 52 3.89 6.35 5.40
N ILE A 53 4.99 6.63 6.10
CA ILE A 53 5.67 7.93 6.02
C ILE A 53 6.19 8.16 4.59
N SER A 54 6.89 7.18 4.02
CA SER A 54 7.42 7.28 2.67
C SER A 54 6.32 7.38 1.60
N GLN A 55 5.23 6.62 1.76
CA GLN A 55 4.07 6.69 0.87
C GLN A 55 3.37 8.05 0.96
N ALA A 56 3.22 8.62 2.15
CA ALA A 56 2.63 9.95 2.34
C ALA A 56 3.46 11.04 1.63
N ILE A 57 4.78 11.01 1.79
CA ILE A 57 5.70 11.95 1.12
C ILE A 57 5.55 11.84 -0.41
N LEU A 58 5.53 10.63 -0.95
CA LEU A 58 5.42 10.43 -2.40
C LEU A 58 4.06 10.83 -2.97
N ILE A 59 2.96 10.59 -2.25
CA ILE A 59 1.62 11.02 -2.69
C ILE A 59 1.51 12.55 -2.70
N VAL A 60 2.05 13.23 -1.67
CA VAL A 60 2.10 14.71 -1.65
C VAL A 60 2.92 15.25 -2.81
N LEU A 61 4.04 14.58 -3.12
CA LEU A 61 4.90 14.95 -4.25
C LEU A 61 4.17 14.79 -5.59
N VAL A 62 3.43 13.69 -5.78
CA VAL A 62 2.60 13.45 -6.98
C VAL A 62 1.61 14.59 -7.20
N GLY A 63 0.98 15.09 -6.13
CA GLY A 63 0.03 16.21 -6.21
C GLY A 63 0.65 17.55 -6.65
N HIS A 64 1.97 17.71 -6.53
CA HIS A 64 2.70 18.93 -6.94
C HIS A 64 3.33 18.82 -8.34
N ILE A 65 3.28 17.64 -8.97
CA ILE A 65 3.91 17.37 -10.27
C ILE A 65 2.89 17.53 -11.39
N HIS A 66 3.20 18.36 -12.40
CA HIS A 66 2.37 18.54 -13.60
C HIS A 66 2.69 17.57 -14.76
N SER A 67 3.76 16.76 -14.65
CA SER A 67 4.16 15.79 -15.68
C SER A 67 3.58 14.39 -15.40
N ALA A 68 2.80 13.87 -16.36
CA ALA A 68 2.15 12.56 -16.24
C ALA A 68 3.13 11.40 -16.02
N ASN A 69 4.24 11.38 -16.75
CA ASN A 69 5.23 10.29 -16.66
C ASN A 69 5.92 10.27 -15.28
N PHE A 70 6.22 11.44 -14.72
CA PHE A 70 6.89 11.54 -13.43
C PHE A 70 5.91 11.24 -12.28
N ALA A 71 4.66 11.69 -12.39
CA ALA A 71 3.58 11.33 -11.46
C ALA A 71 3.35 9.81 -11.40
N LEU A 72 3.33 9.14 -12.55
CA LEU A 72 3.20 7.68 -12.65
C LEU A 72 4.36 6.94 -11.97
N LEU A 73 5.60 7.35 -12.23
CA LEU A 73 6.78 6.73 -11.59
C LEU A 73 6.74 6.90 -10.07
N CYS A 74 6.39 8.09 -9.59
CA CYS A 74 6.22 8.35 -8.16
C CYS A 74 5.09 7.50 -7.55
N LEU A 75 3.98 7.31 -8.26
CA LEU A 75 2.87 6.46 -7.80
C LEU A 75 3.27 4.98 -7.74
N VAL A 76 3.99 4.48 -8.75
CA VAL A 76 4.53 3.11 -8.77
C VAL A 76 5.53 2.89 -7.63
N MET A 77 6.39 3.87 -7.34
CA MET A 77 7.28 3.81 -6.18
C MET A 77 6.50 3.87 -4.86
N ALA A 78 5.48 4.73 -4.75
CA ALA A 78 4.66 4.87 -3.55
C ALA A 78 3.90 3.58 -3.21
N THR A 79 3.33 2.94 -4.22
CA THR A 79 2.63 1.65 -4.08
C THR A 79 3.60 0.50 -3.80
N GLY A 80 4.79 0.50 -4.42
CA GLY A 80 5.86 -0.45 -4.09
C GLY A 80 6.32 -0.35 -2.64
N LEU A 81 6.46 0.86 -2.10
CA LEU A 81 6.76 1.07 -0.67
C LEU A 81 5.57 0.70 0.23
N GLY A 82 4.34 0.96 -0.21
CA GLY A 82 3.13 0.47 0.47
C GLY A 82 3.07 -1.06 0.61
N ALA A 83 3.70 -1.82 -0.29
CA ALA A 83 3.79 -3.28 -0.21
C ALA A 83 4.47 -3.77 1.09
N PHE A 84 5.44 -3.01 1.60
CA PHE A 84 6.15 -3.32 2.85
C PHE A 84 5.23 -3.16 4.09
N ALA A 85 4.27 -2.23 4.07
CA ALA A 85 3.25 -2.15 5.10
C ALA A 85 2.30 -3.36 5.05
N TRP A 86 1.94 -3.80 3.84
CA TRP A 86 1.01 -4.90 3.64
C TRP A 86 1.59 -6.22 4.17
N THR A 87 2.86 -6.50 3.89
CA THR A 87 3.55 -7.68 4.43
C THR A 87 3.64 -7.63 5.95
N ALA A 88 4.04 -6.48 6.52
CA ALA A 88 4.14 -6.32 7.97
C ALA A 88 2.80 -6.50 8.70
N PHE A 89 1.68 -6.07 8.09
CA PHE A 89 0.34 -6.19 8.65
C PHE A 89 -0.25 -7.60 8.51
N SER A 90 -0.03 -8.25 7.36
CA SER A 90 -0.56 -9.59 7.10
C SER A 90 -0.07 -10.62 8.13
N VAL A 91 1.21 -10.56 8.49
CA VAL A 91 1.77 -11.49 9.48
C VAL A 91 1.34 -11.11 10.91
N ASN A 92 0.80 -9.89 11.16
CA ASN A 92 0.52 -9.36 12.51
C ASN A 92 -0.73 -10.00 13.11
N HIS A 93 -1.73 -10.27 12.26
CA HIS A 93 -2.92 -11.01 12.67
C HIS A 93 -2.60 -12.44 13.11
N LEU A 94 -1.62 -13.09 12.47
CA LEU A 94 -1.16 -14.42 12.83
C LEU A 94 -0.38 -14.44 14.15
N ASP A 95 0.35 -13.36 14.46
CA ASP A 95 1.13 -13.22 15.70
C ASP A 95 0.24 -12.94 16.93
N ILE A 96 -0.84 -12.16 16.77
CA ILE A 96 -1.70 -11.73 17.89
C ILE A 96 -2.72 -12.81 18.30
N ALA A 97 -3.34 -13.51 17.35
CA ALA A 97 -4.38 -14.50 17.66
C ALA A 97 -4.56 -15.53 16.54
N PRO A 98 -3.78 -16.63 16.51
CA PRO A 98 -3.82 -17.61 15.42
C PRO A 98 -5.19 -18.29 15.27
N GLN A 99 -5.97 -18.43 16.35
CA GLN A 99 -7.29 -19.06 16.34
C GLN A 99 -8.43 -18.14 15.85
N TYR A 100 -8.24 -16.81 15.89
CA TYR A 100 -9.25 -15.81 15.51
C TYR A 100 -8.79 -14.87 14.38
N ALA A 101 -7.63 -15.13 13.78
CA ALA A 101 -7.02 -14.28 12.76
C ALA A 101 -7.96 -14.02 11.56
N SER A 102 -8.71 -15.04 11.12
CA SER A 102 -9.64 -14.93 9.99
C SER A 102 -10.85 -14.05 10.29
N VAL A 103 -11.39 -14.13 11.51
CA VAL A 103 -12.53 -13.29 11.95
C VAL A 103 -12.08 -11.83 12.09
N LEU A 104 -10.91 -11.60 12.70
CA LEU A 104 -10.33 -10.26 12.83
C LEU A 104 -10.02 -9.63 11.46
N MET A 105 -9.44 -10.41 10.54
CA MET A 105 -9.16 -9.95 9.18
C MET A 105 -10.45 -9.69 8.38
N GLY A 106 -11.47 -10.54 8.53
CA GLY A 106 -12.79 -10.35 7.93
C GLY A 106 -13.47 -9.07 8.40
N LEU A 107 -13.45 -8.82 9.71
CA LEU A 107 -13.96 -7.57 10.29
C LEU A 107 -13.17 -6.36 9.79
N SER A 108 -11.85 -6.40 9.80
CA SER A 108 -11.02 -5.30 9.26
C SER A 108 -11.34 -5.02 7.78
N ASN A 109 -11.56 -6.07 6.98
CA ASN A 109 -11.90 -5.91 5.57
C ASN A 109 -13.32 -5.31 5.38
N THR A 110 -14.27 -5.63 6.26
CA THR A 110 -15.62 -4.99 6.18
C THR A 110 -15.54 -3.49 6.39
N PHE A 111 -14.73 -3.01 7.35
CA PHE A 111 -14.46 -1.58 7.51
C PHE A 111 -13.73 -0.98 6.30
N ALA A 112 -12.77 -1.71 5.71
CA ALA A 112 -12.08 -1.28 4.49
C ALA A 112 -13.04 -1.12 3.30
N TRP A 113 -14.00 -2.02 3.13
CA TRP A 113 -15.04 -1.92 2.10
C TRP A 113 -15.95 -0.71 2.30
N ILE A 114 -16.35 -0.42 3.54
CA ILE A 114 -17.15 0.78 3.86
C ILE A 114 -16.39 2.04 3.48
N GLN A 115 -15.10 2.12 3.81
CA GLN A 115 -14.24 3.24 3.42
C GLN A 115 -14.12 3.36 1.89
N GLY A 116 -13.89 2.23 1.20
CA GLY A 116 -13.77 2.18 -0.26
C GLY A 116 -15.04 2.63 -0.98
N TYR A 117 -16.20 2.30 -0.42
CA TYR A 117 -17.50 2.76 -0.92
C TYR A 117 -17.71 4.26 -0.69
N LEU A 118 -17.39 4.78 0.50
CA LEU A 118 -17.59 6.19 0.87
C LEU A 118 -16.66 7.15 0.12
N SER A 119 -15.43 6.74 -0.19
CA SER A 119 -14.40 7.60 -0.79
C SER A 119 -14.84 8.31 -2.09
N PRO A 120 -15.29 7.62 -3.16
CA PRO A 120 -15.71 8.29 -4.39
C PRO A 120 -16.97 9.15 -4.21
N HIS A 121 -17.87 8.79 -3.30
CA HIS A 121 -19.08 9.56 -3.00
C HIS A 121 -18.73 10.92 -2.37
N LEU A 122 -17.78 10.94 -1.45
CA LEU A 122 -17.30 12.19 -0.84
C LEU A 122 -16.60 13.08 -1.87
N ILE A 123 -15.71 12.51 -2.69
CA ILE A 123 -15.01 13.27 -3.75
C ILE A 123 -16.02 13.87 -4.73
N PHE A 124 -17.02 13.10 -5.14
CA PHE A 124 -18.08 13.56 -6.02
C PHE A 124 -18.90 14.69 -5.40
N TYR A 125 -19.24 14.58 -4.11
CA TYR A 125 -19.94 15.65 -3.38
C TYR A 125 -19.12 16.95 -3.35
N PHE A 126 -17.83 16.87 -3.01
CA PHE A 126 -16.94 18.04 -3.00
C PHE A 126 -16.77 18.67 -4.39
N TYR A 127 -16.70 17.86 -5.45
CA TYR A 127 -16.62 18.36 -6.82
C TYR A 127 -17.95 18.98 -7.30
N SER A 128 -19.09 18.46 -6.84
CA SER A 128 -20.42 18.96 -7.21
C SER A 128 -20.78 20.29 -6.54
N GLU A 129 -20.24 20.59 -5.36
CA GLU A 129 -20.55 21.81 -4.58
C GLU A 129 -19.69 23.04 -4.99
N GLY A 130 -18.81 22.90 -5.99
CA GLY A 130 -18.17 24.04 -6.66
C GLY A 130 -16.77 24.39 -6.17
N ILE A 131 -15.79 23.64 -6.68
CA ILE A 131 -14.51 24.18 -7.18
C ILE A 131 -14.30 23.62 -8.58
#